data_AF-A0A7W0FIS1-F1
#
_entry.id   AF-A0A7W0FIS1-F1
#
_cell.length_a   1.000
_cell.length_b   1.000
_cell.length_c   1.000
_cell.angle_alpha   90.00
_cell.angle_beta   90.00
_cell.angle_gamma   90.00
#
_symmetry.space_group_name_H-M   'P 1'
#
loop_
_entity.id
_entity.type
_entity.pdbx_description
1 polymer ?
#
loop_
_entity_poly.entity_id
_entity_poly.type
_entity_poly.pdbx_seq_one_letter_code
_entity_poly.pdbx_strand_id
1 'polypeptide(L)'
;MKRTIIMFSILLISLTSLSACSLVTNTPSPQLTLASGTLLDSDDFSTIPNGWGTIDRSGGEVAYEYEGMTIKVNTPNFSFLTVNGKLFKNSRIEIDAVLLEGPSDDNFGVLCRFKDFENYYAFVISHDGYFGIYKVLDGVMTLGNVTGNLDYSDAIRKGGVVNHITATCHGDILSLTVND
;
A
#
# COMPACT_ATOMS: atom_id res chain seq x y z
N MET A 1 34.08 50.54 -35.54
CA MET A 1 32.59 50.58 -35.56
C MET A 1 31.96 49.37 -36.25
N LYS A 2 32.28 49.04 -37.51
CA LYS A 2 31.70 47.85 -38.21
C LYS A 2 31.95 46.49 -37.52
N ARG A 3 33.13 46.26 -36.94
CA ARG A 3 33.48 45.00 -36.22
C ARG A 3 32.72 44.83 -34.90
N THR A 4 32.38 45.92 -34.22
CA THR A 4 31.69 45.91 -32.93
C THR A 4 30.19 45.57 -33.10
N ILE A 5 29.59 46.00 -34.21
CA ILE A 5 28.19 45.71 -34.56
C ILE A 5 27.99 44.22 -34.93
N ILE A 6 28.98 43.62 -35.60
CA ILE A 6 28.95 42.20 -35.98
C ILE A 6 29.05 41.29 -34.74
N MET A 7 29.91 41.64 -33.77
CA MET A 7 30.03 40.88 -32.51
C MET A 7 28.75 40.97 -31.66
N PHE A 8 28.09 42.13 -31.61
CA PHE A 8 26.81 42.28 -30.89
C PHE A 8 25.67 41.48 -31.53
N SER A 9 25.67 41.37 -32.86
CA SER A 9 24.66 40.61 -33.60
C SER A 9 24.79 39.09 -33.41
N ILE A 10 26.03 38.58 -33.31
CA ILE A 10 26.30 37.15 -33.04
C ILE A 10 25.91 36.77 -31.60
N LEU A 11 26.15 37.67 -30.63
CA LEU A 11 25.77 37.45 -29.23
C LEU A 11 24.25 37.39 -29.04
N LEU A 12 23.50 38.23 -29.77
CA LEU A 12 22.04 38.27 -29.69
C LEU A 12 21.37 37.01 -30.29
N ILE A 13 21.94 36.43 -31.35
CA ILE A 13 21.44 35.19 -31.97
C ILE A 13 21.70 33.98 -31.06
N SER A 14 22.85 33.93 -30.38
CA SER A 14 23.20 32.88 -29.42
C SER A 14 22.20 32.80 -28.25
N LEU A 15 21.79 33.95 -27.69
CA LEU A 15 20.79 33.99 -26.60
C LEU A 15 19.40 33.49 -27.01
N THR A 16 19.01 33.61 -28.28
CA THR A 16 17.68 33.13 -28.74
C THR A 16 17.60 31.62 -28.95
N SER A 17 18.74 30.93 -29.06
CA SER A 17 18.79 29.48 -29.32
C SER A 17 18.60 28.60 -28.08
N LEU A 18 18.79 29.14 -26.87
CA LEU A 18 18.64 28.38 -25.61
C LEU A 18 17.19 28.30 -25.09
N SER A 19 16.26 29.11 -25.60
CA SER A 19 14.87 29.15 -25.10
C SER A 19 13.93 28.14 -25.75
N ALA A 20 14.37 27.40 -26.78
CA ALA A 20 13.49 26.49 -27.53
C ALA A 20 13.29 25.12 -26.86
N CYS A 21 14.15 24.71 -25.93
CA CYS A 21 14.06 23.39 -25.28
C CYS A 21 13.02 23.29 -24.16
N SER A 22 12.42 24.39 -23.70
CA SER A 22 11.45 24.37 -22.59
C SER A 22 10.02 24.06 -23.00
N LEU A 23 9.71 23.99 -24.30
CA LEU A 23 8.34 23.80 -24.79
C LEU A 23 7.92 22.33 -25.00
N VAL A 24 8.85 21.38 -24.91
CA VAL A 24 8.57 19.95 -25.24
C VAL A 24 8.19 19.13 -24.00
N THR A 25 8.37 19.63 -22.78
CA THR A 25 8.18 18.84 -21.54
C THR A 25 6.75 18.79 -21.02
N ASN A 26 5.79 19.50 -21.63
CA ASN A 26 4.42 19.65 -21.11
C ASN A 26 3.35 18.89 -21.90
N THR A 27 3.70 17.85 -22.66
CA THR A 27 2.68 16.99 -23.28
C THR A 27 2.21 15.98 -22.23
N PRO A 28 0.97 16.06 -21.70
CA PRO A 28 0.45 15.03 -20.82
C PRO A 28 0.41 13.71 -21.60
N SER A 29 1.15 12.72 -21.11
CA SER A 29 1.07 11.35 -21.62
C SER A 29 -0.38 10.87 -21.50
N PRO A 30 -0.96 10.23 -22.53
CA PRO A 30 -2.29 9.65 -22.43
C PRO A 30 -2.28 8.61 -21.31
N GLN A 31 -2.90 8.97 -20.18
CA GLN A 31 -2.99 8.11 -19.02
C GLN A 31 -4.07 7.05 -19.30
N LEU A 32 -3.65 5.79 -19.37
CA LEU A 32 -4.54 4.66 -19.63
C LEU A 32 -5.61 4.58 -18.53
N THR A 33 -6.86 4.91 -18.85
CA THR A 33 -7.98 4.78 -17.92
C THR A 33 -8.47 3.35 -17.91
N LEU A 34 -8.04 2.57 -16.92
CA LEU A 34 -8.55 1.22 -16.70
C LEU A 34 -10.03 1.27 -16.32
N ALA A 35 -10.81 0.33 -16.85
CA ALA A 35 -12.21 0.19 -16.46
C ALA A 35 -12.31 -0.22 -14.98
N SER A 36 -13.35 0.28 -14.29
CA SER A 36 -13.63 -0.15 -12.92
C SER A 36 -13.83 -1.68 -12.88
N GLY A 37 -13.25 -2.33 -11.87
CA GLY A 37 -13.29 -3.79 -11.73
C GLY A 37 -12.25 -4.55 -12.54
N THR A 38 -11.34 -3.87 -13.25
CA THR A 38 -10.19 -4.54 -13.88
C THR A 38 -9.32 -5.17 -12.79
N LEU A 39 -9.05 -6.47 -12.92
CA LEU A 39 -8.06 -7.16 -12.09
C LEU A 39 -6.69 -6.57 -12.34
N LEU A 40 -6.12 -5.92 -11.33
CA LEU A 40 -4.80 -5.28 -11.42
C LEU A 40 -3.67 -6.26 -11.08
N ASP A 41 -3.95 -7.17 -10.15
CA ASP A 41 -3.01 -8.16 -9.65
C ASP A 41 -3.72 -9.29 -8.92
N SER A 42 -3.09 -10.47 -8.85
CA SER A 42 -3.55 -11.63 -8.10
C SER A 42 -2.36 -12.52 -7.77
N ASP A 43 -2.39 -13.12 -6.59
CA ASP A 43 -1.35 -14.02 -6.10
C ASP A 43 -1.97 -15.02 -5.13
N ASP A 44 -1.81 -16.31 -5.41
CA ASP A 44 -2.23 -17.41 -4.54
C ASP A 44 -1.05 -17.98 -3.74
N PHE A 45 0.13 -17.35 -3.83
CA PHE A 45 1.38 -17.74 -3.19
C PHE A 45 1.96 -19.09 -3.63
N SER A 46 1.43 -19.72 -4.69
CA SER A 46 1.90 -21.03 -5.18
C SER A 46 3.20 -20.95 -5.99
N THR A 47 3.52 -19.79 -6.58
CA THR A 47 4.66 -19.60 -7.48
C THR A 47 5.64 -18.58 -6.92
N ILE A 48 6.87 -18.99 -6.61
CA ILE A 48 7.89 -18.15 -5.97
C ILE A 48 9.12 -18.03 -6.89
N PRO A 49 9.75 -16.84 -7.01
CA PRO A 49 9.43 -15.59 -6.32
C PRO A 49 8.28 -14.81 -6.98
N ASN A 50 7.32 -14.35 -6.19
CA ASN A 50 6.18 -13.50 -6.61
C ASN A 50 6.30 -12.04 -6.15
N GLY A 51 7.42 -11.68 -5.52
CA GLY A 51 7.78 -10.30 -5.17
C GLY A 51 7.48 -9.89 -3.73
N TRP A 52 6.74 -10.69 -2.95
CA TRP A 52 6.54 -10.40 -1.53
C TRP A 52 7.81 -10.64 -0.72
N GLY A 53 8.07 -9.75 0.23
CA GLY A 53 9.24 -9.84 1.11
C GLY A 53 9.07 -10.93 2.19
N THR A 54 10.10 -11.74 2.39
CA THR A 54 10.21 -12.68 3.51
C THR A 54 11.08 -12.09 4.61
N ILE A 55 10.85 -12.51 5.86
CA ILE A 55 11.56 -12.02 7.03
C ILE A 55 11.88 -13.21 7.93
N ASP A 56 13.12 -13.31 8.41
CA ASP A 56 13.51 -14.27 9.46
C ASP A 56 14.44 -13.54 10.43
N ARG A 57 13.94 -13.25 11.64
CA ARG A 57 14.70 -12.58 12.71
C ARG A 57 14.12 -12.89 14.08
N SER A 58 14.79 -12.44 15.14
CA SER A 58 14.41 -12.69 16.54
C SER A 58 12.97 -12.28 16.93
N GLY A 59 12.31 -11.41 16.16
CA GLY A 59 10.93 -10.99 16.39
C GLY A 59 9.87 -11.92 15.80
N GLY A 60 10.25 -12.88 14.96
CA GLY A 60 9.37 -13.78 14.23
C GLY A 60 9.71 -13.83 12.74
N GLU A 61 8.73 -14.25 11.93
CA GLU A 61 8.96 -14.72 10.57
C GLU A 61 7.84 -14.30 9.62
N VAL A 62 8.20 -14.04 8.36
CA VAL A 62 7.28 -13.92 7.23
C VAL A 62 7.81 -14.86 6.15
N ALA A 63 7.03 -15.89 5.79
CA ALA A 63 7.48 -16.96 4.92
C ALA A 63 6.34 -17.47 4.02
N TYR A 64 6.69 -18.28 3.02
CA TYR A 64 5.71 -19.02 2.23
C TYR A 64 5.59 -20.42 2.82
N GLU A 65 4.43 -20.75 3.35
CA GLU A 65 4.11 -22.06 3.91
C GLU A 65 2.65 -22.41 3.63
N TYR A 66 2.32 -23.71 3.59
CA TYR A 66 0.95 -24.18 3.40
C TYR A 66 0.24 -23.61 2.15
N GLU A 67 0.99 -23.40 1.05
CA GLU A 67 0.48 -22.75 -0.17
C GLU A 67 -0.07 -21.33 0.08
N GLY A 68 0.49 -20.64 1.09
CA GLY A 68 0.11 -19.29 1.48
C GLY A 68 1.30 -18.48 2.00
N MET A 69 1.04 -17.24 2.39
CA MET A 69 1.98 -16.40 3.14
C MET A 69 1.68 -16.53 4.64
N THR A 70 2.65 -16.98 5.43
CA THR A 70 2.54 -17.01 6.90
C THR A 70 3.24 -15.81 7.51
N ILE A 71 2.62 -15.23 8.54
CA ILE A 71 3.18 -14.14 9.33
C ILE A 71 3.14 -14.57 10.79
N LYS A 72 4.31 -14.84 11.37
CA LYS A 72 4.49 -15.24 12.75
C LYS A 72 5.12 -14.12 13.55
N VAL A 73 4.42 -13.63 14.57
CA VAL A 73 4.90 -12.57 15.46
C VAL A 73 5.17 -13.16 16.85
N ASN A 74 6.42 -13.12 17.30
CA ASN A 74 6.81 -13.63 18.62
C ASN A 74 7.05 -12.50 19.64
N THR A 75 6.97 -11.24 19.22
CA THR A 75 7.18 -10.07 20.08
C THR A 75 5.85 -9.36 20.34
N PRO A 76 5.45 -9.17 21.62
CA PRO A 76 4.24 -8.42 21.94
C PRO A 76 4.27 -6.99 21.39
N ASN A 77 3.10 -6.47 21.00
CA ASN A 77 2.93 -5.11 20.46
C ASN A 77 3.83 -4.80 19.24
N PHE A 78 4.08 -5.83 18.41
CA PHE A 78 4.88 -5.71 17.19
C PHE A 78 4.06 -6.18 15.99
N SER A 79 4.34 -5.63 14.81
CA SER A 79 3.72 -6.07 13.56
C SER A 79 4.80 -6.27 12.50
N PHE A 80 4.66 -7.34 11.73
CA PHE A 80 5.39 -7.49 10.48
C PHE A 80 4.57 -6.95 9.32
N LEU A 81 5.24 -6.31 8.39
CA LEU A 81 4.66 -5.78 7.17
C LEU A 81 5.41 -6.41 6.00
N THR A 82 4.68 -6.89 5.02
CA THR A 82 5.22 -7.37 3.75
C THR A 82 4.42 -6.76 2.60
N VAL A 83 5.11 -6.46 1.50
CA VAL A 83 4.56 -5.85 0.29
C VAL A 83 5.26 -6.43 -0.93
N ASN A 84 4.59 -6.43 -2.09
CA ASN A 84 5.15 -6.91 -3.36
C ASN A 84 5.66 -5.80 -4.30
N GLY A 85 5.76 -4.57 -3.77
CA GLY A 85 6.27 -3.39 -4.51
C GLY A 85 5.33 -2.79 -5.56
N LYS A 86 4.12 -3.34 -5.75
CA LYS A 86 3.13 -2.78 -6.68
C LYS A 86 2.44 -1.57 -6.06
N LEU A 87 2.30 -0.51 -6.86
CA LEU A 87 1.76 0.78 -6.41
C LEU A 87 0.47 1.11 -7.15
N PHE A 88 -0.60 1.31 -6.38
CA PHE A 88 -1.92 1.67 -6.89
C PHE A 88 -2.46 2.90 -6.15
N LYS A 89 -2.98 3.89 -6.90
CA LYS A 89 -3.59 5.09 -6.31
C LYS A 89 -4.97 4.78 -5.72
N ASN A 90 -5.79 4.07 -6.50
CA ASN A 90 -7.09 3.58 -6.11
C ASN A 90 -7.09 2.05 -6.27
N SER A 91 -7.57 1.33 -5.26
CA SER A 91 -7.54 -0.13 -5.24
C SER A 91 -8.66 -0.69 -4.37
N ARG A 92 -9.18 -1.84 -4.77
CA ARG A 92 -9.93 -2.78 -3.93
C ARG A 92 -9.05 -4.02 -3.80
N ILE A 93 -8.68 -4.38 -2.58
CA ILE A 93 -7.80 -5.50 -2.28
C ILE A 93 -8.62 -6.53 -1.51
N GLU A 94 -8.57 -7.78 -1.95
CA GLU A 94 -9.30 -8.89 -1.37
C GLU A 94 -8.31 -9.97 -0.94
N ILE A 95 -8.44 -10.44 0.31
CA ILE A 95 -7.64 -11.54 0.85
C ILE A 95 -8.51 -12.49 1.65
N ASP A 96 -8.09 -13.75 1.70
CA ASP A 96 -8.55 -14.71 2.69
C ASP A 96 -7.45 -14.88 3.74
N ALA A 97 -7.82 -14.81 5.02
CA ALA A 97 -6.87 -14.91 6.14
C ALA A 97 -7.45 -15.70 7.31
N VAL A 98 -6.58 -16.43 8.03
CA VAL A 98 -6.95 -17.33 9.12
C VAL A 98 -5.86 -17.40 10.20
N LEU A 99 -6.27 -17.53 11.46
CA LEU A 99 -5.36 -17.84 12.57
C LEU A 99 -4.91 -19.30 12.50
N LEU A 100 -3.62 -19.51 12.25
CA LEU A 100 -3.02 -20.85 12.33
C LEU A 100 -2.78 -21.27 13.78
N GLU A 101 -2.18 -20.38 14.57
CA GLU A 101 -1.83 -20.60 15.97
C GLU A 101 -1.65 -19.24 16.67
N GLY A 102 -1.90 -19.19 17.98
CA GLY A 102 -1.61 -18.03 18.81
C GLY A 102 -2.83 -17.48 19.57
N PRO A 103 -2.67 -16.34 20.27
CA PRO A 103 -3.78 -15.64 20.90
C PRO A 103 -4.75 -15.06 19.85
N SER A 104 -6.01 -14.86 20.24
CA SER A 104 -7.02 -14.23 19.40
C SER A 104 -7.13 -12.71 19.55
N ASP A 105 -6.54 -12.16 20.62
CA ASP A 105 -6.30 -10.73 20.79
C ASP A 105 -5.06 -10.34 19.98
N ASP A 106 -5.25 -10.25 18.66
CA ASP A 106 -4.22 -9.95 17.68
C ASP A 106 -4.68 -8.86 16.71
N ASN A 107 -3.83 -8.49 15.75
CA ASN A 107 -4.21 -7.56 14.67
C ASN A 107 -3.56 -8.00 13.37
N PHE A 108 -4.36 -8.22 12.33
CA PHE A 108 -3.90 -8.61 11.01
C PHE A 108 -4.79 -8.01 9.92
N GLY A 109 -4.30 -7.95 8.68
CA GLY A 109 -5.10 -7.50 7.56
C GLY A 109 -4.27 -6.93 6.42
N VAL A 110 -4.77 -5.86 5.81
CA VAL A 110 -4.30 -5.37 4.51
C VAL A 110 -3.67 -3.98 4.63
N LEU A 111 -2.54 -3.80 3.96
CA LEU A 111 -1.93 -2.49 3.76
C LEU A 111 -2.41 -1.85 2.47
N CYS A 112 -2.62 -0.54 2.51
CA CYS A 112 -2.99 0.23 1.33
C CYS A 112 -2.19 1.53 1.24
N ARG A 113 -1.87 1.94 -0.01
CA ARG A 113 -1.05 3.12 -0.31
C ARG A 113 0.27 3.13 0.48
N PHE A 114 0.87 1.96 0.65
CA PHE A 114 2.16 1.83 1.32
C PHE A 114 3.22 2.58 0.52
N LYS A 115 3.82 3.59 1.15
CA LYS A 115 4.97 4.34 0.60
C LYS A 115 6.26 3.91 1.29
N ASP A 116 6.20 3.82 2.61
CA ASP A 116 7.29 3.43 3.50
C ASP A 116 6.69 3.05 4.87
N PHE A 117 7.53 2.61 5.81
CA PHE A 117 7.09 2.21 7.16
C PHE A 117 6.53 3.34 8.03
N GLU A 118 6.59 4.59 7.55
CA GLU A 118 6.08 5.76 8.24
C GLU A 118 4.81 6.31 7.59
N ASN A 119 4.42 5.79 6.41
CA ASN A 119 3.36 6.36 5.57
C ASN A 119 2.54 5.26 4.85
N TYR A 120 1.41 4.88 5.44
CA TYR A 120 0.47 3.90 4.88
C TYR A 120 -0.89 3.92 5.59
N TYR A 121 -1.87 3.21 5.03
CA TYR A 121 -3.10 2.84 5.73
C TYR A 121 -3.08 1.34 6.02
N ALA A 122 -3.52 0.95 7.23
CA ALA A 122 -3.67 -0.46 7.62
C ALA A 122 -5.12 -0.74 7.99
N PHE A 123 -5.71 -1.71 7.30
CA PHE A 123 -7.07 -2.18 7.51
C PHE A 123 -6.94 -3.47 8.29
N VAL A 124 -7.32 -3.44 9.56
CA VAL A 124 -7.08 -4.56 10.46
C VAL A 124 -8.37 -5.15 11.00
N ILE A 125 -8.32 -6.44 11.25
CA ILE A 125 -9.24 -7.16 12.12
C ILE A 125 -8.44 -7.96 13.15
N SER A 126 -9.13 -8.43 14.19
CA SER A 126 -8.61 -9.34 15.20
C SER A 126 -9.43 -10.63 15.24
N HIS A 127 -8.82 -11.72 15.68
CA HIS A 127 -9.47 -13.02 15.80
C HIS A 127 -10.43 -13.12 17.01
N ASP A 128 -10.56 -12.07 17.81
CA ASP A 128 -11.57 -11.92 18.87
C ASP A 128 -12.73 -10.98 18.49
N GLY A 129 -12.71 -10.40 17.28
CA GLY A 129 -13.87 -9.77 16.65
C GLY A 129 -13.85 -8.24 16.57
N TYR A 130 -12.67 -7.63 16.67
CA TYR A 130 -12.49 -6.19 16.52
C TYR A 130 -11.94 -5.83 15.14
N PHE A 131 -12.18 -4.59 14.72
CA PHE A 131 -11.69 -4.05 13.46
C PHE A 131 -11.38 -2.57 13.53
N GLY A 132 -10.61 -2.10 12.56
CA GLY A 132 -10.32 -0.69 12.41
C GLY A 132 -9.50 -0.38 11.18
N ILE A 133 -9.42 0.92 10.89
CA ILE A 133 -8.55 1.45 9.84
C ILE A 133 -7.59 2.42 10.50
N TYR A 134 -6.31 2.08 10.49
CA TYR A 134 -5.23 2.96 10.92
C TYR A 134 -4.72 3.79 9.75
N LYS A 135 -4.41 5.05 10.05
CA LYS A 135 -3.55 5.91 9.24
C LYS A 135 -2.21 6.04 9.96
N VAL A 136 -1.14 5.69 9.26
CA VAL A 136 0.23 5.95 9.69
C VAL A 136 0.78 7.08 8.82
N LEU A 137 1.14 8.18 9.45
CA LEU A 137 1.69 9.38 8.80
C LEU A 137 2.87 9.88 9.63
N ASP A 138 4.04 10.01 8.98
CA ASP A 138 5.30 10.36 9.65
C ASP A 138 5.56 9.48 10.89
N GLY A 139 5.24 8.18 10.78
CA GLY A 139 5.40 7.19 11.84
C GLY A 139 4.35 7.25 12.96
N VAL A 140 3.45 8.23 12.94
CA VAL A 140 2.37 8.37 13.92
C VAL A 140 1.16 7.56 13.47
N MET A 141 0.82 6.54 14.25
CA MET A 141 -0.36 5.71 14.04
C MET A 141 -1.58 6.34 14.70
N THR A 142 -2.65 6.52 13.92
CA THR A 142 -3.94 7.07 14.38
C THR A 142 -5.06 6.19 13.87
N LEU A 143 -6.06 5.93 14.71
CA LEU A 143 -7.25 5.20 14.29
C LEU A 143 -8.22 6.16 13.61
N GLY A 144 -8.85 5.72 12.52
CA GLY A 144 -9.73 6.56 11.69
C GLY A 144 -11.11 6.85 12.28
N ASN A 145 -11.46 6.25 13.42
CA ASN A 145 -12.73 6.50 14.10
C ASN A 145 -12.60 7.56 15.22
N VAL A 146 -13.73 8.00 15.74
CA VAL A 146 -13.79 9.07 16.76
C VAL A 146 -13.38 8.58 18.15
N THR A 147 -13.53 7.28 18.42
CA THR A 147 -13.28 6.69 19.75
C THR A 147 -11.79 6.45 20.00
N GLY A 148 -10.98 6.30 18.94
CA GLY A 148 -9.57 5.95 19.04
C GLY A 148 -9.32 4.49 19.44
N ASN A 149 -10.36 3.66 19.49
CA ASN A 149 -10.29 2.22 19.83
C ASN A 149 -10.88 1.39 18.70
N LEU A 150 -10.42 0.15 18.52
CA LEU A 150 -11.04 -0.76 17.55
C LEU A 150 -12.51 -0.99 17.92
N ASP A 151 -13.34 -1.13 16.90
CA ASP A 151 -14.77 -1.39 17.05
C ASP A 151 -15.05 -2.89 16.94
N TYR A 152 -16.09 -3.38 17.62
CA TYR A 152 -16.46 -4.80 17.61
C TYR A 152 -17.51 -5.12 16.53
N SER A 153 -17.42 -6.30 15.91
CA SER A 153 -18.43 -6.82 15.00
C SER A 153 -18.56 -8.35 15.06
N ASP A 154 -19.79 -8.85 15.20
CA ASP A 154 -20.08 -10.29 15.14
C ASP A 154 -19.90 -10.89 13.73
N ALA A 155 -19.75 -10.07 12.69
CA ALA A 155 -19.46 -10.54 11.33
C ALA A 155 -18.05 -11.12 11.20
N ILE A 156 -17.12 -10.74 12.09
CA ILE A 156 -15.75 -11.23 12.11
C ILE A 156 -15.75 -12.62 12.75
N ARG A 157 -15.32 -13.62 11.97
CA ARG A 157 -15.25 -15.00 12.45
C ARG A 157 -14.04 -15.13 13.37
N LYS A 158 -14.30 -15.63 14.57
CA LYS A 158 -13.31 -15.70 15.65
C LYS A 158 -12.49 -16.99 15.59
N GLY A 159 -11.27 -16.94 16.11
CA GLY A 159 -10.34 -18.08 16.15
C GLY A 159 -9.83 -18.52 14.77
N GLY A 160 -9.55 -19.81 14.60
CA GLY A 160 -8.98 -20.39 13.36
C GLY A 160 -9.96 -20.58 12.20
N VAL A 161 -10.86 -19.62 11.98
CA VAL A 161 -11.82 -19.66 10.88
C VAL A 161 -11.47 -18.58 9.86
N VAL A 162 -11.48 -18.94 8.58
CA VAL A 162 -11.16 -18.01 7.48
C VAL A 162 -12.12 -16.81 7.47
N ASN A 163 -11.53 -15.61 7.45
CA ASN A 163 -12.20 -14.36 7.15
C ASN A 163 -11.86 -13.91 5.73
N HIS A 164 -12.88 -13.53 4.97
CA HIS A 164 -12.71 -12.84 3.69
C HIS A 164 -12.69 -11.33 3.94
N ILE A 165 -11.59 -10.67 3.62
CA ILE A 165 -11.34 -9.26 3.94
C ILE A 165 -11.23 -8.48 2.65
N THR A 166 -12.05 -7.43 2.52
CA THR A 166 -11.96 -6.44 1.45
C THR A 166 -11.53 -5.09 2.02
N ALA A 167 -10.39 -4.56 1.55
CA ALA A 167 -9.95 -3.19 1.82
C ALA A 167 -10.06 -2.33 0.55
N THR A 168 -10.80 -1.23 0.61
CA THR A 168 -10.92 -0.30 -0.52
C THR A 168 -10.31 1.05 -0.17
N CYS A 169 -9.45 1.55 -1.05
CA CYS A 169 -8.92 2.90 -1.03
C CYS A 169 -9.28 3.57 -2.34
N HIS A 170 -10.25 4.49 -2.33
CA HIS A 170 -10.70 5.16 -3.54
C HIS A 170 -10.89 6.65 -3.28
N GLY A 171 -10.00 7.46 -3.86
CA GLY A 171 -9.93 8.88 -3.53
C GLY A 171 -9.65 9.06 -2.04
N ASP A 172 -10.56 9.73 -1.33
CA ASP A 172 -10.46 9.96 0.11
C ASP A 172 -11.32 8.99 0.94
N ILE A 173 -11.95 8.02 0.28
CA ILE A 173 -12.78 7.01 0.93
C ILE A 173 -11.93 5.76 1.20
N LEU A 174 -11.94 5.35 2.47
CA LEU A 174 -11.36 4.11 2.95
C LEU A 174 -12.48 3.24 3.52
N SER A 175 -12.60 2.00 3.07
CA SER A 175 -13.61 1.07 3.61
C SER A 175 -13.04 -0.32 3.86
N LEU A 176 -13.44 -0.90 4.98
CA LEU A 176 -13.17 -2.28 5.38
C LEU A 176 -14.50 -3.05 5.35
N THR A 177 -14.53 -4.14 4.60
CA THR A 177 -15.66 -5.09 4.57
C THR A 177 -15.14 -6.47 4.90
N VAL A 178 -15.89 -7.22 5.72
CA VAL A 178 -15.49 -8.54 6.20
C VAL A 178 -16.67 -9.50 6.10
N ASN A 179 -16.49 -10.64 5.42
CA ASN A 179 -17.48 -11.72 5.28
C ASN A 179 -18.86 -11.31 4.72
N ASP A 180 -18.89 -10.35 3.78
CA ASP A 180 -20.10 -9.93 3.05
C ASP A 180 -20.27 -10.71 1.72
#